data_AF-A0A098M2X0-F1
#
_entry.id   AF-A0A098M2X0-F1
#
_cell.length_a   1.000
_cell.length_b   1.000
_cell.length_c   1.000
_cell.angle_alpha   90.00
_cell.angle_beta   90.00
_cell.angle_gamma   90.00
#
_symmetry.space_group_name_H-M   'P 1'
#
loop_
_entity.id
_entity.type
_entity.pdbx_description
1 polymer ?
#
loop_
_entity_poly.entity_id
_entity_poly.type
_entity_poly.pdbx_seq_one_letter_code
_entity_poly.pdbx_strand_id
1 'polypeptide(L)'
;MKYLTLLISIIVILAGCSNSDQQTKNNRLEMKKVQECTSISGLVDNTIKSVEESMYRSNTGKVQPELINVYFEKPDLDNILDWLSEAGNEITTAPTSTKSILIYSFSYEEKGKSETQKRLAYVIDNNNYVFLHVISDQMNRMINSFESFSNEDLNLIKNKIGNENWYKARALNIR
;
A
#
# COMPACT_ATOMS: atom_id res chain seq x y z
N MET A 1 -48.55 26.32 71.99
CA MET A 1 -48.99 24.91 71.91
C MET A 1 -50.20 24.85 71.00
N LYS A 2 -50.23 23.95 70.02
CA LYS A 2 -51.41 23.21 69.52
C LYS A 2 -51.14 22.63 68.12
N TYR A 3 -51.17 21.29 68.07
CA TYR A 3 -51.54 20.36 66.98
C TYR A 3 -50.82 20.52 65.62
N LEU A 4 -49.91 19.62 65.23
CA LEU A 4 -50.14 18.22 64.81
C LEU A 4 -51.34 18.08 63.87
N THR A 5 -51.09 18.30 62.57
CA THR A 5 -51.96 17.86 61.48
C THR A 5 -51.24 16.79 60.67
N LEU A 6 -51.77 15.58 60.83
CA LEU A 6 -51.65 14.42 59.98
C LEU A 6 -52.25 14.73 58.60
N LEU A 7 -51.58 14.37 57.50
CA LEU A 7 -52.27 13.82 56.33
C LEU A 7 -51.32 13.14 55.34
N ILE A 8 -51.69 11.90 55.07
CA ILE A 8 -51.13 10.93 54.14
C ILE A 8 -51.46 11.35 52.71
N SER A 9 -50.50 11.24 51.80
CA SER A 9 -50.77 11.05 50.36
C SER A 9 -49.59 10.32 49.71
N ILE A 10 -49.78 9.02 49.52
CA ILE A 10 -49.06 8.20 48.54
C ILE A 10 -49.44 8.72 47.16
N ILE A 11 -48.51 8.70 46.19
CA ILE A 11 -48.65 8.14 44.82
C ILE A 11 -47.54 8.73 43.90
N VAL A 12 -47.02 7.83 43.07
CA VAL A 12 -46.31 7.98 41.78
C VAL A 12 -44.79 7.83 41.81
N ILE A 13 -44.37 6.60 41.51
CA ILE A 13 -43.12 6.28 40.83
C ILE A 13 -43.18 6.94 39.45
N LEU A 14 -42.36 7.97 39.23
CA LEU A 14 -41.94 8.37 37.89
C LEU A 14 -40.43 8.15 37.81
N ALA A 15 -40.08 7.10 37.06
CA ALA A 15 -38.77 6.96 36.47
C ALA A 15 -38.49 8.20 35.63
N GLY A 16 -37.48 8.96 36.04
CA GLY A 16 -37.08 10.21 35.40
C GLY A 16 -35.67 10.57 35.84
N CYS A 17 -34.70 9.70 35.57
CA CYS A 17 -33.29 10.09 35.61
C CYS A 17 -33.06 11.08 34.46
N SER A 18 -33.18 12.36 34.79
CA SER A 18 -32.48 13.44 34.11
C SER A 18 -30.99 13.12 34.10
N ASN A 19 -30.43 12.91 32.90
CA ASN A 19 -29.35 13.74 32.39
C ASN A 19 -29.20 13.49 30.89
N SER A 20 -29.41 14.57 30.15
CA SER A 20 -29.21 14.69 28.72
C SER A 20 -27.76 14.45 28.32
N ASP A 21 -27.61 13.61 27.29
CA ASP A 21 -26.69 13.74 26.16
C ASP A 21 -25.24 14.20 26.41
N GLN A 22 -24.31 13.29 26.13
CA GLN A 22 -23.62 13.37 24.84
C GLN A 22 -23.07 12.00 24.43
N GLN A 23 -23.36 11.66 23.17
CA GLN A 23 -22.75 10.62 22.32
C GLN A 23 -21.26 10.41 22.70
N THR A 24 -20.74 9.20 22.80
CA THR A 24 -20.41 8.36 21.63
C THR A 24 -19.97 7.00 22.16
N LYS A 25 -20.88 6.02 22.23
CA LYS A 25 -20.52 4.62 22.50
C LYS A 25 -20.12 3.95 21.19
N ASN A 26 -18.82 3.70 21.08
CA ASN A 26 -18.23 2.51 20.46
C ASN A 26 -18.76 2.10 19.09
N ASN A 27 -18.48 2.92 18.07
CA ASN A 27 -18.16 2.35 16.76
C ASN A 27 -16.77 1.70 16.85
N ARG A 28 -16.73 0.50 17.46
CA ARG A 28 -15.66 -0.47 17.21
C ARG A 28 -15.95 -1.13 15.86
N LEU A 29 -15.98 -0.31 14.81
CA LEU A 29 -15.74 -0.77 13.47
C LEU A 29 -14.27 -1.21 13.47
N GLU A 30 -14.08 -2.50 13.32
CA GLU A 30 -12.80 -3.12 13.07
C GLU A 30 -12.07 -2.36 11.95
N MET A 31 -11.20 -1.41 12.33
CA MET A 31 -10.05 -1.13 11.50
C MET A 31 -9.21 -2.40 11.57
N LYS A 32 -9.49 -3.34 10.66
CA LYS A 32 -8.47 -4.27 10.17
C LYS A 32 -7.27 -3.41 9.88
N LYS A 33 -6.27 -3.48 10.75
CA LYS A 33 -4.95 -2.93 10.53
C LYS A 33 -4.48 -3.58 9.24
N VAL A 34 -4.61 -2.87 8.12
CA VAL A 34 -3.91 -3.21 6.89
C VAL A 34 -2.46 -3.16 7.32
N GLN A 35 -1.88 -4.32 7.59
CA GLN A 35 -0.47 -4.43 7.88
C GLN A 35 0.21 -4.12 6.56
N GLU A 36 0.53 -2.84 6.37
CA GLU A 36 1.30 -2.35 5.25
C GLU A 36 2.59 -3.17 5.21
N CYS A 37 2.69 -3.99 4.17
CA CYS A 37 3.89 -4.73 3.91
C CYS A 37 4.93 -3.72 3.45
N THR A 38 5.87 -3.39 4.32
CA THR A 38 6.94 -2.41 4.05
C THR A 38 8.25 -3.06 3.60
N SER A 39 8.31 -4.40 3.55
CA SER A 39 9.52 -5.17 3.24
C SER A 39 9.35 -6.05 2.01
N ILE A 40 10.46 -6.26 1.27
CA ILE A 40 10.50 -7.17 0.11
C ILE A 40 10.06 -8.59 0.49
N SER A 41 10.38 -9.04 1.70
CA SER A 41 10.02 -10.38 2.18
C SER A 41 8.52 -10.66 2.17
N GLY A 42 7.67 -9.64 2.34
CA GLY A 42 6.22 -9.85 2.25
C GLY A 42 5.68 -9.82 0.81
N LEU A 43 6.53 -9.67 -0.21
CA LEU A 43 6.21 -9.95 -1.61
C LEU A 43 6.55 -11.41 -2.01
N VAL A 44 7.33 -12.12 -1.19
CA VAL A 44 7.70 -13.52 -1.45
C VAL A 44 6.59 -14.44 -0.93
N ASP A 45 5.62 -14.74 -1.78
CA ASP A 45 4.47 -15.58 -1.45
C ASP A 45 4.11 -16.48 -2.64
N ASN A 46 3.98 -17.79 -2.39
CA ASN A 46 3.71 -18.79 -3.42
C ASN A 46 2.25 -18.81 -3.91
N THR A 47 1.38 -17.98 -3.33
CA THR A 47 0.01 -17.74 -3.78
C THR A 47 -0.08 -16.66 -4.87
N ILE A 48 1.07 -16.18 -5.35
CA ILE A 48 1.15 -15.24 -6.48
C ILE A 48 0.46 -15.82 -7.72
N LYS A 49 -0.41 -15.02 -8.31
CA LYS A 49 -1.24 -15.38 -9.47
C LYS A 49 -0.75 -14.70 -10.75
N SER A 50 -0.37 -13.44 -10.63
CA SER A 50 0.16 -12.67 -11.75
C SER A 50 1.01 -11.51 -11.27
N VAL A 51 1.89 -11.04 -12.15
CA VAL A 51 2.67 -9.82 -11.96
C VAL A 51 2.50 -8.94 -13.18
N GLU A 52 1.98 -7.74 -12.97
CA GLU A 52 1.90 -6.70 -13.99
C GLU A 52 3.15 -5.82 -13.91
N GLU A 53 3.75 -5.52 -15.05
CA GLU A 53 4.89 -4.62 -15.17
C GLU A 53 4.46 -3.38 -15.95
N SER A 54 4.55 -2.22 -15.30
CA SER A 54 4.24 -0.93 -15.90
C SER A 54 5.47 -0.01 -15.90
N MET A 55 5.63 0.81 -16.94
CA MET A 55 6.80 1.69 -17.12
C MET A 55 6.38 3.13 -17.38
N TYR A 56 7.09 4.08 -16.77
CA TYR A 56 6.96 5.50 -17.10
C TYR A 56 7.72 5.82 -18.39
N ARG A 57 7.03 6.39 -19.39
CA ARG A 57 7.60 6.69 -20.71
C ARG A 57 7.23 8.10 -21.16
N SER A 58 8.24 8.90 -21.48
CA SER A 58 8.06 10.31 -21.87
C SER A 58 7.75 10.51 -23.36
N ASN A 59 7.87 9.45 -24.15
CA ASN A 59 7.68 9.48 -25.59
C ASN A 59 6.29 8.99 -26.02
N THR A 60 5.30 9.01 -25.13
CA THR A 60 3.93 8.59 -25.43
C THR A 60 2.92 9.61 -24.90
N GLY A 61 1.77 9.74 -25.58
CA GLY A 61 0.65 10.56 -25.13
C GLY A 61 -0.36 9.78 -24.28
N LYS A 62 0.06 8.66 -23.67
CA LYS A 62 -0.81 7.78 -22.89
C LYS A 62 -0.69 8.08 -21.39
N VAL A 63 -1.71 7.68 -20.64
CA VAL A 63 -1.73 7.68 -19.17
C VAL A 63 -0.58 6.86 -18.61
N GLN A 64 0.00 7.32 -17.50
CA GLN A 64 1.25 6.78 -16.95
C GLN A 64 1.06 6.21 -15.53
N PRO A 65 1.80 5.14 -15.17
CA PRO A 65 2.70 4.38 -16.03
C PRO A 65 1.95 3.48 -17.03
N GLU A 66 2.55 3.20 -18.17
CA GLU A 66 1.98 2.29 -19.17
C GLU A 66 2.22 0.83 -18.78
N LEU A 67 1.19 -0.01 -18.83
CA LEU A 67 1.34 -1.46 -18.73
C LEU A 67 2.14 -1.97 -19.94
N ILE A 68 3.27 -2.65 -19.70
CA ILE A 68 4.15 -3.18 -20.74
C ILE A 68 4.22 -4.71 -20.76
N ASN A 69 3.97 -5.38 -19.63
CA ASN A 69 3.96 -6.83 -19.57
C ASN A 69 3.05 -7.38 -18.46
N VAL A 70 2.62 -8.64 -18.61
CA VAL A 70 1.87 -9.40 -17.60
C VAL A 70 2.44 -10.81 -17.54
N TYR A 71 3.01 -11.17 -16.40
CA TYR A 71 3.54 -12.50 -16.12
C TYR A 71 2.51 -13.29 -15.32
N PHE A 72 2.14 -14.47 -15.80
CA PHE A 72 1.20 -15.37 -15.11
C PHE A 72 1.56 -16.84 -15.28
N GLU A 73 2.55 -17.15 -16.13
CA GLU A 73 3.05 -18.49 -16.33
C GLU A 73 3.93 -18.91 -15.14
N LYS A 74 3.77 -20.14 -14.68
CA LYS A 74 4.44 -20.64 -13.48
C LYS A 74 5.98 -20.45 -13.50
N PRO A 75 6.71 -20.72 -14.60
CA PRO A 75 8.15 -20.50 -14.65
C PRO A 75 8.54 -19.03 -14.43
N ASP A 76 7.76 -18.09 -14.96
CA ASP A 76 8.03 -16.66 -14.79
C ASP A 76 7.78 -16.22 -13.36
N LEU A 77 6.67 -16.68 -12.77
CA LEU A 77 6.32 -16.40 -11.38
C LEU A 77 7.36 -16.98 -10.41
N ASP A 78 7.80 -18.22 -10.64
CA ASP A 78 8.85 -18.85 -9.82
C ASP A 78 10.18 -18.06 -9.93
N ASN A 79 10.58 -17.64 -11.14
CA ASN A 79 11.77 -16.80 -11.35
C ASN A 79 11.68 -15.44 -10.64
N ILE A 80 10.50 -14.81 -10.64
CA ILE A 80 10.26 -13.54 -9.95
C ILE A 80 10.38 -13.73 -8.43
N LEU A 81 9.80 -14.80 -7.89
CA LEU A 81 9.86 -15.11 -6.45
C LEU A 81 11.30 -15.38 -5.97
N ASP A 82 12.08 -16.12 -6.76
CA ASP A 82 13.50 -16.36 -6.48
C ASP A 82 14.29 -15.04 -6.47
N TRP A 83 14.06 -14.18 -7.48
CA TRP A 83 14.68 -12.86 -7.54
C TRP A 83 14.33 -11.97 -6.34
N LEU A 84 13.06 -11.94 -5.91
CA LEU A 84 12.63 -11.19 -4.73
C LEU A 84 13.29 -11.71 -3.45
N SER A 85 13.42 -13.04 -3.33
CA SER A 85 14.04 -13.70 -2.16
C SER A 85 15.52 -13.32 -2.01
N GLU A 86 16.22 -13.11 -3.12
CA GLU A 86 17.61 -12.65 -3.12
C GLU A 86 17.75 -11.15 -2.83
N ALA A 87 16.80 -10.33 -3.31
CA ALA A 87 16.87 -8.87 -3.21
C ALA A 87 16.64 -8.31 -1.80
N GLY A 88 15.98 -9.05 -0.91
CA GLY A 88 15.62 -8.59 0.43
C GLY A 88 16.76 -8.48 1.45
N ASN A 89 18.02 -8.71 1.06
CA ASN A 89 19.13 -8.91 1.98
C ASN A 89 19.94 -7.65 2.34
N GLU A 90 19.88 -6.59 1.54
CA GLU A 90 20.68 -5.37 1.74
C GLU A 90 19.80 -4.11 1.62
N ILE A 91 19.62 -3.41 2.74
CA ILE A 91 18.92 -2.12 2.78
C ILE A 91 19.91 -0.99 2.48
N THR A 92 19.50 -0.08 1.60
CA THR A 92 20.24 1.09 1.15
C THR A 92 19.33 2.33 1.11
N THR A 93 19.91 3.46 0.75
CA THR A 93 19.17 4.69 0.39
C THR A 93 18.77 4.71 -1.07
N ALA A 94 17.87 5.63 -1.43
CA ALA A 94 17.46 5.89 -2.81
C ALA A 94 18.66 6.13 -3.75
N PRO A 95 18.53 5.78 -5.04
CA PRO A 95 19.56 6.11 -6.01
C PRO A 95 19.71 7.63 -6.20
N THR A 96 20.95 8.07 -6.39
CA THR A 96 21.27 9.49 -6.60
C THR A 96 20.77 9.99 -7.95
N SER A 97 20.67 9.11 -8.94
CA SER A 97 20.16 9.39 -10.29
C SER A 97 19.10 8.36 -10.69
N THR A 98 18.21 8.75 -11.60
CA THR A 98 17.16 7.86 -12.10
C THR A 98 17.14 7.92 -13.62
N LYS A 99 17.39 6.77 -14.24
CA LYS A 99 17.27 6.56 -15.68
C LYS A 99 15.89 6.05 -16.07
N SER A 100 15.32 5.17 -15.27
CA SER A 100 14.03 4.53 -15.53
C SER A 100 13.33 4.12 -14.24
N ILE A 101 12.00 4.14 -14.25
CA ILE A 101 11.14 3.62 -13.18
C ILE A 101 10.12 2.68 -13.80
N LEU A 102 10.06 1.46 -13.25
CA LEU A 102 9.02 0.48 -13.48
C LEU A 102 8.27 0.22 -12.18
N ILE A 103 7.01 -0.16 -12.28
CA ILE A 103 6.15 -0.58 -11.19
C ILE A 103 5.74 -2.02 -11.44
N TYR A 104 6.12 -2.93 -10.54
CA TYR A 104 5.62 -4.29 -10.52
C TYR A 104 4.42 -4.35 -9.57
N SER A 105 3.28 -4.84 -10.05
CA SER A 105 2.07 -5.09 -9.25
C SER A 105 1.83 -6.58 -9.15
N PHE A 106 1.94 -7.10 -7.93
CA PHE A 106 1.83 -8.52 -7.61
C PHE A 106 0.43 -8.81 -7.10
N SER A 107 -0.26 -9.71 -7.79
CA SER A 107 -1.61 -10.17 -7.44
C SER A 107 -1.55 -11.54 -6.77
N TYR A 108 -2.20 -11.68 -5.62
CA TYR A 108 -2.21 -12.92 -4.83
C TYR A 108 -3.61 -13.49 -4.70
N GLU A 109 -3.71 -14.82 -4.82
CA GLU A 109 -4.95 -15.54 -4.57
C GLU A 109 -5.16 -15.78 -3.06
N GLU A 110 -6.13 -15.10 -2.46
CA GLU A 110 -6.57 -15.40 -1.10
C GLU A 110 -7.90 -16.19 -1.13
N LYS A 111 -7.88 -17.42 -0.59
CA LYS A 111 -9.08 -18.27 -0.51
C LYS A 111 -10.25 -17.53 0.16
N GLY A 112 -11.34 -17.35 -0.59
CA GLY A 112 -12.59 -16.77 -0.09
C GLY A 112 -12.55 -15.25 0.14
N LYS A 113 -11.57 -14.54 -0.44
CA LYS A 113 -11.44 -13.08 -0.34
C LYS A 113 -11.18 -12.45 -1.70
N SER A 114 -11.30 -11.13 -1.75
CA SER A 114 -10.81 -10.32 -2.88
C SER A 114 -9.31 -10.50 -3.03
N GLU A 115 -8.85 -10.51 -4.28
CA GLU A 115 -7.44 -10.50 -4.66
C GLU A 115 -6.69 -9.39 -3.91
N THR A 116 -5.57 -9.75 -3.26
CA THR A 116 -4.70 -8.77 -2.61
C THR A 116 -3.64 -8.36 -3.62
N GLN A 117 -3.40 -7.05 -3.77
CA GLN A 117 -2.35 -6.53 -4.63
C GLN A 117 -1.28 -5.83 -3.80
N LYS A 118 -0.01 -6.14 -4.08
CA LYS A 118 1.16 -5.43 -3.51
C LYS A 118 2.00 -4.86 -4.64
N ARG A 119 2.74 -3.77 -4.39
CA ARG A 119 3.48 -3.06 -5.45
C ARG A 119 4.92 -2.79 -5.07
N LEU A 120 5.77 -2.74 -6.08
CA LEU A 120 7.22 -2.52 -5.98
C LEU A 120 7.66 -1.52 -7.04
N ALA A 121 8.38 -0.49 -6.64
CA ALA A 121 9.18 0.33 -7.55
C ALA A 121 10.44 -0.43 -7.90
N TYR A 122 10.73 -0.51 -9.19
CA TYR A 122 11.98 -0.97 -9.75
C TYR A 122 12.63 0.21 -10.45
N VAL A 123 13.76 0.68 -9.93
CA VAL A 123 14.43 1.89 -10.41
C VAL A 123 15.81 1.53 -10.93
N ILE A 124 16.08 1.97 -12.16
CA ILE A 124 17.40 1.85 -12.78
C ILE A 124 18.06 3.21 -12.71
N ASP A 125 19.28 3.29 -12.17
CA ASP A 125 20.08 4.51 -12.15
C ASP A 125 20.85 4.71 -13.47
N ASN A 126 21.58 5.83 -13.60
CA ASN A 126 22.37 6.11 -14.81
C ASN A 126 23.57 5.16 -15.00
N ASN A 127 23.98 4.44 -13.95
CA ASN A 127 25.03 3.41 -14.00
C ASN A 127 24.46 2.01 -14.29
N ASN A 128 23.15 1.88 -14.52
CA ASN A 128 22.41 0.64 -14.68
C ASN A 128 22.37 -0.26 -13.44
N TYR A 129 22.56 0.31 -12.24
CA TYR A 129 22.25 -0.38 -11.00
C TYR A 129 20.74 -0.36 -10.75
N VAL A 130 20.24 -1.44 -10.14
CA VAL A 130 18.83 -1.65 -9.86
C VAL A 130 18.55 -1.46 -8.38
N PHE A 131 17.51 -0.69 -8.10
CA PHE A 131 17.05 -0.36 -6.75
C PHE A 131 15.57 -0.66 -6.64
N LEU A 132 15.18 -1.30 -5.54
CA LEU A 132 13.81 -1.72 -5.28
C LEU A 132 13.23 -0.99 -4.07
N HIS A 133 11.95 -0.66 -4.11
CA HIS A 133 11.25 -0.08 -2.95
C HIS A 133 9.78 -0.49 -2.94
N VAL A 134 9.30 -1.06 -1.84
CA VAL A 134 7.90 -1.48 -1.72
C VAL A 134 6.99 -0.25 -1.66
N ILE A 135 5.91 -0.24 -2.44
CA ILE A 135 5.03 0.92 -2.60
C ILE A 135 3.71 0.62 -1.89
N SER A 136 3.33 1.49 -0.95
CA SER A 136 2.00 1.43 -0.34
C SER A 136 0.90 1.93 -1.29
N ASP A 137 -0.36 1.60 -1.00
CA ASP A 137 -1.48 2.08 -1.81
C ASP A 137 -1.59 3.61 -1.83
N GLN A 138 -1.28 4.28 -0.71
CA GLN A 138 -1.24 5.74 -0.66
C GLN A 138 -0.13 6.28 -1.57
N MET A 139 1.06 5.70 -1.50
CA MET A 139 2.19 6.06 -2.36
C MET A 139 1.85 5.88 -3.83
N ASN A 140 1.25 4.74 -4.19
CA ASN A 140 0.83 4.42 -5.55
C ASN A 140 -0.12 5.47 -6.11
N ARG A 141 -1.12 5.92 -5.32
CA ARG A 141 -2.03 7.00 -5.73
C ARG A 141 -1.30 8.33 -5.97
N MET A 142 -0.26 8.63 -5.18
CA MET A 142 0.52 9.87 -5.34
C MET A 142 1.42 9.84 -6.58
N ILE A 143 1.95 8.69 -6.97
CA ILE A 143 2.86 8.56 -8.12
C ILE A 143 2.13 8.26 -9.44
N ASN A 144 0.87 7.82 -9.42
CA ASN A 144 0.08 7.52 -10.63
C ASN A 144 -0.91 8.64 -10.99
N SER A 145 -0.52 9.90 -10.80
CA SER A 145 -1.37 11.06 -11.06
C SER A 145 -1.05 11.77 -12.38
N PHE A 146 -0.29 11.13 -13.28
CA PHE A 146 0.25 11.77 -14.48
C PHE A 146 -0.55 11.37 -15.72
N GLU A 147 -1.25 12.34 -16.31
CA GLU A 147 -1.89 12.18 -17.62
C GLU A 147 -0.86 12.22 -18.76
N SER A 148 0.21 12.99 -18.57
CA SER A 148 1.39 13.04 -19.43
C SER A 148 2.65 13.04 -18.55
N PHE A 149 3.76 12.50 -19.06
CA PHE A 149 4.99 12.33 -18.31
C PHE A 149 6.19 12.83 -19.12
N SER A 150 7.12 13.48 -18.43
CA SER A 150 8.42 13.88 -18.95
C SER A 150 9.56 13.22 -18.16
N ASN A 151 10.76 13.12 -18.73
CA ASN A 151 11.90 12.54 -17.99
C ASN A 151 12.26 13.35 -16.73
N GLU A 152 11.91 14.63 -16.67
CA GLU A 152 12.12 15.48 -15.50
C GLU A 152 11.28 15.02 -14.30
N ASP A 153 10.14 14.37 -14.56
CA ASP A 153 9.23 13.83 -13.54
C ASP A 153 9.78 12.56 -12.84
N LEU A 154 10.81 11.91 -13.38
CA LEU A 154 11.44 10.74 -12.74
C LEU A 154 11.91 11.06 -11.32
N ASN A 155 12.51 12.24 -11.13
CA ASN A 155 12.98 12.67 -9.83
C ASN A 155 11.81 13.00 -8.89
N LEU A 156 10.71 13.54 -9.41
CA LEU A 156 9.50 13.79 -8.63
C LEU A 156 8.90 12.48 -8.10
N ILE A 157 8.81 11.44 -8.94
CA ILE A 157 8.33 10.12 -8.54
C ILE A 157 9.25 9.52 -7.47
N LYS A 158 10.57 9.52 -7.70
CA LYS A 158 11.55 9.03 -6.70
C LYS A 158 11.40 9.76 -5.37
N ASN A 159 11.29 11.09 -5.38
CA ASN A 159 11.16 11.90 -4.18
C ASN A 159 9.85 11.61 -3.43
N LYS A 160 8.76 11.31 -4.15
CA LYS A 160 7.50 10.86 -3.53
C LYS A 160 7.69 9.53 -2.81
N ILE A 161 8.38 8.55 -3.44
CA ILE A 161 8.68 7.23 -2.85
C ILE A 161 9.46 7.37 -1.53
N GLY A 162 10.43 8.28 -1.49
CA GLY A 162 11.24 8.57 -0.30
C GLY A 162 12.69 8.07 -0.44
N ASN A 163 13.52 8.36 0.56
CA ASN A 163 14.97 8.14 0.51
C ASN A 163 15.46 6.90 1.26
N GLU A 164 14.61 6.29 2.08
CA GLU A 164 14.96 5.19 2.99
C GLU A 164 14.35 3.87 2.52
N ASN A 165 14.78 2.74 3.10
CA ASN A 165 14.20 1.41 2.86
C ASN A 165 14.24 0.95 1.39
N TRP A 166 15.27 1.38 0.66
CA TRP A 166 15.56 0.85 -0.67
C TRP A 166 16.37 -0.43 -0.56
N TYR A 167 16.32 -1.26 -1.58
CA TYR A 167 17.11 -2.49 -1.67
C TYR A 167 17.90 -2.47 -2.97
N LYS A 168 19.21 -2.73 -2.91
CA LYS A 168 20.00 -2.89 -4.13
C LYS A 168 19.85 -4.33 -4.61
N ALA A 169 19.55 -4.52 -5.89
CA ALA A 169 19.28 -5.83 -6.45
C ALA A 169 20.03 -6.05 -7.77
N ARG A 170 20.13 -7.32 -8.17
CA ARG A 170 20.43 -7.65 -9.56
C ARG A 170 19.23 -7.33 -10.45
N ALA A 171 19.48 -7.13 -11.73
CA ALA A 171 18.40 -7.03 -12.71
C ALA A 171 17.59 -8.33 -12.76
N LEU A 172 16.26 -8.19 -12.77
CA LEU A 172 15.34 -9.26 -13.07
C LEU A 172 15.49 -9.65 -14.55
N ASN A 173 15.57 -10.95 -14.83
CA ASN A 173 15.70 -11.50 -16.17
C ASN A 173 14.62 -12.57 -16.33
N ILE A 174 13.54 -12.23 -17.03
CA ILE A 174 12.45 -13.13 -17.39
C ILE A 174 12.59 -13.35 -18.89
N ARG A 175 12.67 -14.61 -19.32
CA ARG A 175 12.98 -15.00 -20.69
C ARG A 175 11.74 -15.40 -21.47
#